data_AF-A0A839SBY2-F1
#
_entry.id   AF-A0A839SBY2-F1
#
_cell.length_a   1.000
_cell.length_b   1.000
_cell.length_c   1.000
_cell.angle_alpha   90.00
_cell.angle_beta   90.00
_cell.angle_gamma   90.00
#
_symmetry.space_group_name_H-M   'P 1'
#
loop_
_entity.id
_entity.type
_entity.pdbx_description
1 polymer ?
#
loop_
_entity_poly.entity_id
_entity_poly.type
_entity_poly.pdbx_seq_one_letter_code
_entity_poly.pdbx_strand_id
1 'polypeptide(L)'
;MSILLITAAYLDFFCGTVNIYTIVIKQSCLLLVYISPIVYYMITKDKQQRWWAVFGCIWVVTISLRTKNEIHDYNETVCKAKFGKTFNQQRRNRGIAVIPQDWQITSSLGSEIDWKGKDQIIGHTDKSVYIDSACEDAFERDNYELKPIRGISRWISIGRVVTKGKGADTDSYAFEFGANSRNITRQQADSILASEKITKDY
;
A
#
# COMPACT_ATOMS: atom_id res chain seq x y z
N MET A 1 -16.02 -36.44 -6.55
CA MET A 1 -15.65 -35.12 -7.12
C MET A 1 -16.31 -33.95 -6.38
N SER A 2 -17.57 -34.08 -5.97
CA SER A 2 -18.36 -32.99 -5.35
C SER A 2 -17.85 -32.49 -3.99
N ILE A 3 -17.38 -33.39 -3.11
CA ILE A 3 -16.90 -32.99 -1.76
C ILE A 3 -15.63 -32.15 -1.86
N LEU A 4 -14.66 -32.53 -2.70
CA LEU A 4 -13.41 -31.77 -2.88
C LEU A 4 -13.63 -30.35 -3.41
N LEU A 5 -14.58 -30.18 -4.34
CA LEU A 5 -14.96 -28.85 -4.86
C LEU A 5 -15.64 -27.99 -3.80
N ILE A 6 -16.50 -28.59 -2.97
CA ILE A 6 -17.16 -27.90 -1.85
C ILE A 6 -16.16 -27.52 -0.78
N THR A 7 -15.23 -28.41 -0.41
CA THR A 7 -14.17 -28.12 0.57
C THR A 7 -13.20 -27.06 0.05
N ALA A 8 -12.86 -27.10 -1.24
CA ALA A 8 -12.03 -26.09 -1.87
C ALA A 8 -12.72 -24.71 -1.88
N ALA A 9 -13.99 -24.65 -2.29
CA ALA A 9 -14.79 -23.42 -2.25
C ALA A 9 -14.99 -22.90 -0.81
N TYR A 10 -15.15 -23.80 0.16
CA TYR A 10 -15.27 -23.45 1.58
C TYR A 10 -13.98 -22.83 2.13
N LEU A 11 -12.82 -23.44 1.86
CA LEU A 11 -11.52 -22.87 2.22
C LEU A 11 -11.27 -21.52 1.53
N ASP A 12 -11.79 -21.36 0.32
CA ASP A 12 -11.67 -20.15 -0.48
C ASP A 12 -12.53 -18.99 0.04
N PHE A 13 -13.66 -19.30 0.68
CA PHE A 13 -14.61 -18.32 1.21
C PHE A 13 -14.39 -17.97 2.69
N PHE A 14 -13.92 -18.94 3.49
CA PHE A 14 -13.89 -18.81 4.96
C PHE A 14 -12.50 -18.67 5.59
N CYS A 15 -11.42 -19.02 4.88
CA CYS A 15 -10.07 -18.73 5.38
C CYS A 15 -9.60 -17.36 4.87
N GLY A 16 -9.69 -16.35 5.72
CA GLY A 16 -9.00 -15.08 5.51
C GLY A 16 -7.49 -15.31 5.31
N THR A 17 -6.88 -14.58 4.38
CA THR A 17 -5.47 -14.67 4.02
C THR A 17 -4.59 -14.05 5.11
N VAL A 18 -4.18 -14.85 6.09
CA VAL A 18 -3.31 -14.38 7.19
C VAL A 18 -1.81 -14.60 6.89
N ASN A 19 -1.46 -15.52 5.97
CA ASN A 19 -0.09 -15.92 5.72
C ASN A 19 0.15 -16.40 4.27
N ILE A 20 1.32 -16.09 3.69
CA ILE A 20 1.76 -16.58 2.37
C ILE A 20 1.71 -18.11 2.25
N TYR A 21 2.01 -18.84 3.32
CA TYR A 21 1.93 -20.31 3.31
C TYR A 21 0.50 -20.81 3.11
N THR A 22 -0.49 -20.10 3.65
CA THR A 22 -1.92 -20.43 3.47
C THR A 22 -2.33 -20.23 2.00
N ILE A 23 -1.85 -19.15 1.36
CA ILE A 23 -2.06 -18.92 -0.08
C ILE A 23 -1.45 -20.07 -0.88
N VAL A 24 -0.18 -20.41 -0.65
CA VAL A 24 0.51 -21.48 -1.38
C VAL A 24 -0.18 -22.83 -1.22
N ILE A 25 -0.54 -23.23 0.02
CA ILE A 25 -1.21 -24.52 0.28
C ILE A 25 -2.57 -24.59 -0.41
N LYS A 26 -3.39 -23.55 -0.28
CA LYS A 26 -4.69 -23.44 -0.95
C LYS A 26 -4.56 -23.61 -2.46
N GLN A 27 -3.54 -22.99 -3.05
CA GLN A 27 -3.27 -23.06 -4.48
C GLN A 27 -2.77 -24.43 -4.94
N SER A 28 -1.87 -25.05 -4.18
CA SER A 28 -1.43 -26.43 -4.46
C SER A 28 -2.61 -27.41 -4.41
N CYS A 29 -3.51 -27.29 -3.43
CA CYS A 29 -4.71 -28.12 -3.35
C CYS A 29 -5.65 -27.92 -4.55
N LEU A 30 -5.91 -26.67 -4.94
CA LEU A 30 -6.75 -26.35 -6.09
C LEU A 30 -6.15 -26.90 -7.39
N LEU A 31 -4.85 -26.67 -7.64
CA LEU A 31 -4.16 -27.18 -8.83
C LEU A 31 -4.24 -28.71 -8.93
N LEU A 32 -4.06 -29.43 -7.83
CA LEU A 32 -4.17 -30.90 -7.83
C LEU A 32 -5.57 -31.38 -8.24
N VAL A 33 -6.63 -30.70 -7.78
CA VAL A 33 -8.02 -31.03 -8.15
C VAL A 33 -8.24 -30.84 -9.65
N TYR A 34 -7.72 -29.76 -10.26
CA TYR A 34 -7.94 -29.45 -11.67
C TYR A 34 -6.97 -30.11 -12.65
N ILE A 35 -5.78 -30.52 -12.21
CA ILE A 35 -4.82 -31.27 -13.04
C ILE A 35 -5.21 -32.75 -13.13
N SER A 36 -5.84 -33.30 -12.09
CA SER A 36 -6.24 -34.73 -12.07
C SER A 36 -7.10 -35.18 -13.26
N PRO A 37 -8.12 -34.43 -13.75
CA PRO A 37 -8.93 -34.82 -14.89
C PRO A 37 -8.18 -34.66 -16.22
N ILE A 38 -7.24 -33.70 -16.30
CA ILE A 38 -6.38 -33.48 -17.46
C ILE A 38 -5.46 -34.68 -17.64
N VAL A 39 -4.76 -35.09 -16.57
CA VAL A 39 -3.87 -36.26 -16.58
C VAL A 39 -4.67 -37.54 -16.88
N TYR A 40 -5.83 -37.71 -16.25
CA TYR A 40 -6.70 -38.85 -16.52
C TYR A 40 -7.15 -38.92 -18.00
N TYR A 41 -7.52 -37.79 -18.60
CA TYR A 41 -7.84 -37.72 -20.02
C TYR A 41 -6.63 -38.06 -20.91
N MET A 42 -5.43 -37.55 -20.58
CA MET A 42 -4.21 -37.86 -21.34
C MET A 42 -3.90 -39.37 -21.36
N ILE A 43 -4.18 -40.08 -20.26
CA ILE A 43 -3.97 -41.53 -20.14
C ILE A 43 -5.06 -42.31 -20.86
N THR A 44 -6.33 -41.97 -20.65
CA THR A 44 -7.47 -42.78 -21.13
C THR A 44 -7.92 -42.44 -22.55
N LYS A 45 -7.61 -41.23 -23.04
CA LYS A 45 -8.08 -40.65 -24.31
C LYS A 45 -9.60 -40.71 -24.50
N ASP A 46 -10.35 -40.74 -23.40
CA ASP A 46 -11.82 -40.74 -23.42
C ASP A 46 -12.36 -39.42 -23.96
N LYS A 47 -13.11 -39.47 -25.08
CA LYS A 47 -13.70 -38.29 -25.72
C LYS A 47 -14.68 -37.54 -24.81
N GLN A 48 -15.33 -38.22 -23.87
CA GLN A 48 -16.24 -37.60 -22.90
C GLN A 48 -15.49 -36.68 -21.93
N GLN A 49 -14.21 -36.94 -21.66
CA GLN A 49 -13.36 -36.17 -20.76
C GLN A 49 -12.67 -34.96 -21.43
N ARG A 50 -12.76 -34.82 -22.76
CA ARG A 50 -12.14 -33.71 -23.50
C ARG A 50 -12.63 -32.35 -23.02
N TRP A 51 -13.92 -32.21 -22.75
CA TRP A 51 -14.49 -30.95 -22.25
C TRP A 51 -14.04 -30.64 -20.82
N TRP A 52 -13.96 -31.65 -19.95
CA TRP A 52 -13.44 -31.51 -18.59
C TRP A 52 -11.98 -31.06 -18.58
N ALA A 53 -11.17 -31.56 -19.51
CA ALA A 53 -9.79 -31.10 -19.66
C ALA A 53 -9.71 -29.62 -20.09
N VAL A 54 -10.56 -29.18 -21.04
CA VAL A 54 -10.63 -27.77 -21.47
C VAL A 54 -11.07 -26.86 -20.31
N PHE A 55 -12.12 -27.23 -19.58
CA PHE A 55 -12.55 -26.49 -18.40
C PHE A 55 -11.47 -26.46 -17.32
N GLY A 56 -10.77 -27.58 -17.09
CA GLY A 56 -9.63 -27.65 -16.18
C GLY A 56 -8.55 -26.63 -16.53
N CYS A 57 -8.18 -26.50 -17.81
CA CYS A 57 -7.20 -25.51 -18.26
C CYS A 57 -7.66 -24.07 -18.00
N ILE A 58 -8.92 -23.73 -18.30
CA ILE A 58 -9.48 -22.40 -18.05
C ILE A 58 -9.43 -22.09 -16.54
N TRP A 59 -9.83 -23.04 -15.70
CA TRP A 59 -9.78 -22.90 -14.25
C TRP A 59 -8.36 -22.69 -13.72
N VAL A 60 -7.37 -23.42 -14.24
CA VAL A 60 -5.96 -23.23 -13.88
C VAL A 60 -5.50 -21.79 -14.18
N VAL A 61 -5.87 -21.24 -15.34
CA VAL A 61 -5.54 -19.85 -15.69
C VAL A 61 -6.22 -18.86 -14.75
N THR A 62 -7.53 -19.01 -14.51
CA THR A 62 -8.30 -18.12 -13.63
C THR A 62 -7.75 -18.13 -12.19
N ILE A 63 -7.42 -19.31 -11.68
CA ILE A 63 -6.84 -19.49 -10.34
C ILE A 63 -5.45 -18.88 -10.25
N SER A 64 -4.63 -19.03 -11.29
CA SER A 64 -3.29 -18.42 -11.35
C SER A 64 -3.36 -16.89 -11.33
N LEU A 65 -4.31 -16.30 -12.07
CA LEU A 65 -4.55 -14.85 -12.05
C LEU A 65 -5.02 -14.37 -10.67
N ARG A 66 -5.95 -15.10 -10.04
CA ARG A 66 -6.41 -14.76 -8.69
C ARG A 66 -5.30 -14.86 -7.65
N THR A 67 -4.48 -15.90 -7.72
CA THR A 67 -3.31 -16.08 -6.84
C THR A 67 -2.35 -14.90 -6.95
N LYS A 68 -2.09 -14.44 -8.17
CA LYS A 68 -1.23 -13.29 -8.42
C LYS A 68 -1.75 -12.05 -7.68
N ASN A 69 -3.06 -11.83 -7.69
CA ASN A 69 -3.68 -10.73 -6.95
C ASN A 69 -3.58 -10.95 -5.43
N GLU A 70 -3.89 -12.14 -4.92
CA GLU A 70 -3.78 -12.44 -3.47
C GLU A 70 -2.34 -12.27 -2.94
N ILE A 71 -1.33 -12.65 -3.73
CA ILE A 71 0.08 -12.44 -3.37
C ILE A 71 0.44 -10.95 -3.41
N HIS A 72 -0.08 -10.21 -4.39
CA HIS A 72 0.12 -8.77 -4.48
C HIS A 72 -0.43 -8.06 -3.24
N ASP A 73 -1.68 -8.36 -2.87
CA ASP A 73 -2.35 -7.78 -1.70
C ASP A 73 -1.64 -8.16 -0.38
N TYR A 74 -1.17 -9.42 -0.26
CA TYR A 74 -0.39 -9.87 0.88
C TYR A 74 0.93 -9.09 0.99
N ASN A 75 1.67 -8.97 -0.11
CA ASN A 75 2.93 -8.22 -0.12
C ASN A 75 2.66 -6.75 0.22
N GLU A 76 1.64 -6.14 -0.35
CA GLU A 76 1.25 -4.76 -0.04
C GLU A 76 0.97 -4.60 1.47
N THR A 77 0.20 -5.51 2.07
CA THR A 77 -0.10 -5.50 3.51
C THR A 77 1.15 -5.64 4.37
N VAL A 78 2.03 -6.59 4.05
CA VAL A 78 3.28 -6.81 4.78
C VAL A 78 4.21 -5.60 4.64
N CYS A 79 4.25 -4.99 3.46
CA CYS A 79 5.08 -3.83 3.20
C CYS A 79 4.55 -2.60 3.93
N LYS A 80 3.23 -2.38 3.93
CA LYS A 80 2.60 -1.33 4.73
C LYS A 80 2.94 -1.42 6.21
N ALA A 81 2.93 -2.63 6.77
CA ALA A 81 3.32 -2.84 8.17
C ALA A 81 4.80 -2.48 8.44
N LYS A 82 5.68 -2.57 7.43
CA LYS A 82 7.10 -2.22 7.56
C LYS A 82 7.34 -0.71 7.46
N PHE A 83 6.68 0.00 6.54
CA PHE A 83 7.00 1.38 6.13
C PHE A 83 6.46 2.51 7.05
N GLY A 84 5.90 2.14 8.20
CA GLY A 84 5.53 3.08 9.25
C GLY A 84 6.72 3.67 10.02
N LYS A 85 6.58 3.73 11.35
CA LYS A 85 7.57 4.34 12.27
C LYS A 85 8.96 3.70 12.22
N THR A 86 9.07 2.44 11.77
CA THR A 86 10.34 1.71 11.65
C THR A 86 11.33 2.39 10.70
N PHE A 87 10.85 3.16 9.72
CA PHE A 87 11.69 3.86 8.74
C PHE A 87 12.10 5.27 9.18
N ASN A 88 11.70 5.72 10.37
CA ASN A 88 12.05 7.05 10.87
C ASN A 88 13.57 7.31 10.93
N GLN A 89 14.38 6.29 11.19
CA GLN A 89 15.84 6.45 11.15
C GLN A 89 16.35 6.77 9.74
N GLN A 90 15.74 6.19 8.70
CA GLN A 90 16.10 6.49 7.32
C GLN A 90 15.61 7.89 6.92
N ARG A 91 14.40 8.27 7.38
CA ARG A 91 13.85 9.63 7.20
C ARG A 91 14.79 10.71 7.75
N ARG A 92 15.26 10.53 8.99
CA ARG A 92 16.30 11.37 9.62
C ARG A 92 17.52 11.56 8.74
N ASN A 93 18.08 10.46 8.26
CA ASN A 93 19.29 10.49 7.43
C ASN A 93 19.07 11.22 6.09
N ARG A 94 17.83 11.29 5.60
CA ARG A 94 17.44 12.00 4.37
C ARG A 94 16.89 13.41 4.63
N GLY A 95 16.79 13.85 5.89
CA GLY A 95 16.14 15.11 6.25
C GLY A 95 14.66 15.14 5.85
N ILE A 96 13.95 14.02 6.00
CA ILE A 96 12.49 13.90 5.87
C ILE A 96 11.91 13.91 7.28
N ALA A 97 10.75 14.54 7.47
CA ALA A 97 10.09 14.53 8.78
C ALA A 97 9.70 13.09 9.17
N VAL A 98 9.92 12.72 10.42
CA VAL A 98 9.56 11.41 10.97
C VAL A 98 8.07 11.32 11.27
N ILE A 99 7.56 10.09 11.39
CA ILE A 99 6.22 9.84 11.94
C ILE A 99 6.33 9.79 13.47
N PRO A 100 5.71 10.70 14.23
CA PRO A 100 5.75 10.68 15.70
C PRO A 100 5.18 9.38 16.31
N GLN A 101 5.64 9.02 17.52
CA GLN A 101 5.29 7.75 18.16
C GLN A 101 3.82 7.66 18.58
N ASP A 102 3.16 8.77 18.81
CA ASP A 102 1.75 8.87 19.19
C ASP A 102 0.78 8.89 18.01
N TRP A 103 1.29 9.04 16.78
CA TRP A 103 0.48 9.05 15.56
C TRP A 103 -0.09 7.67 15.22
N GLN A 104 -1.28 7.67 14.61
CA GLN A 104 -2.02 6.48 14.24
C GLN A 104 -2.30 6.45 12.73
N ILE A 105 -2.44 5.24 12.19
CA ILE A 105 -2.89 5.06 10.81
C ILE A 105 -4.37 5.39 10.75
N THR A 106 -4.74 6.34 9.90
CA THR A 106 -6.14 6.75 9.68
C THR A 106 -6.72 6.14 8.41
N SER A 107 -5.88 5.84 7.42
CA SER A 107 -6.26 5.20 6.17
C SER A 107 -5.09 4.36 5.65
N SER A 108 -5.43 3.25 4.99
CA SER A 108 -4.48 2.38 4.30
C SER A 108 -5.12 1.82 3.03
N LEU A 109 -5.42 2.72 2.09
CA LEU A 109 -6.10 2.41 0.83
C LEU A 109 -5.07 2.26 -0.29
N GLY A 110 -4.99 1.06 -0.88
CA GLY A 110 -3.98 0.75 -1.89
C GLY A 110 -2.57 1.11 -1.39
N SER A 111 -1.68 1.53 -2.27
CA SER A 111 -0.30 1.87 -1.91
C SER A 111 -0.08 3.05 -0.95
N GLU A 112 -1.12 3.77 -0.52
CA GLU A 112 -0.99 4.94 0.36
C GLU A 112 -1.34 4.60 1.83
N ILE A 113 -0.54 5.11 2.75
CA ILE A 113 -0.79 5.04 4.20
C ILE A 113 -0.80 6.45 4.76
N ASP A 114 -1.91 6.81 5.39
CA ASP A 114 -2.08 8.11 6.02
C ASP A 114 -1.92 7.99 7.53
N TRP A 115 -0.97 8.74 8.08
CA TRP A 115 -0.71 8.87 9.50
C TRP A 115 -1.21 10.22 9.99
N LYS A 116 -1.87 10.23 11.14
CA LYS A 116 -2.35 11.46 11.77
C LYS A 116 -2.12 11.44 13.28
N GLY A 117 -1.84 12.60 13.85
CA GLY A 117 -1.86 12.80 15.30
C GLY A 117 -3.26 12.69 15.89
N LYS A 118 -3.36 12.46 17.20
CA LYS A 118 -4.65 12.37 17.92
C LYS A 118 -5.40 13.71 17.98
N ASP A 119 -4.68 14.83 17.91
CA ASP A 119 -5.22 16.16 18.10
C ASP A 119 -4.92 17.05 16.87
N GLN A 120 -5.89 17.89 16.48
CA GLN A 120 -5.70 18.95 15.47
C GLN A 120 -4.85 20.08 16.07
N ILE A 121 -3.54 19.87 16.10
CA ILE A 121 -2.58 20.83 16.63
C ILE A 121 -1.96 21.59 15.46
N ILE A 122 -1.83 22.91 15.61
CA ILE A 122 -0.98 23.74 14.73
C ILE A 122 0.42 23.14 14.69
N GLY A 123 0.90 22.80 13.49
CA GLY A 123 2.15 22.08 13.30
C GLY A 123 2.01 20.93 12.32
N HIS A 124 2.85 19.92 12.43
CA HIS A 124 2.78 18.72 11.61
C HIS A 124 1.51 17.94 12.00
N THR A 125 0.59 17.75 11.05
CA THR A 125 -0.75 17.22 11.33
C THR A 125 -0.99 15.84 10.75
N ASP A 126 -0.53 15.62 9.53
CA ASP A 126 -0.62 14.34 8.87
C ASP A 126 0.57 14.11 7.93
N LYS A 127 0.82 12.83 7.67
CA LYS A 127 1.81 12.37 6.70
C LYS A 127 1.19 11.25 5.88
N SER A 128 1.27 11.37 4.57
CA SER A 128 0.94 10.30 3.64
C SER A 128 2.23 9.67 3.11
N VAL A 129 2.32 8.35 3.15
CA VAL A 129 3.44 7.58 2.58
C VAL A 129 2.89 6.68 1.50
N TYR A 130 3.40 6.84 0.28
CA TYR A 130 3.09 5.99 -0.86
C TYR A 130 4.22 4.99 -1.09
N ILE A 131 3.87 3.72 -1.01
CA ILE A 131 4.78 2.58 -1.15
C ILE A 131 4.50 1.92 -2.49
N ASP A 132 5.52 1.77 -3.32
CA ASP A 132 5.33 1.09 -4.59
C ASP A 132 5.31 -0.45 -4.48
N SER A 133 5.11 -1.11 -5.61
CA SER A 133 5.02 -2.57 -5.70
C SER A 133 6.29 -3.32 -5.33
N ALA A 134 7.45 -2.64 -5.28
CA ALA A 134 8.71 -3.20 -4.81
C ALA A 134 8.87 -3.06 -3.30
N CYS A 135 7.88 -2.50 -2.61
CA CYS A 135 7.93 -2.23 -1.18
C CYS A 135 9.07 -1.28 -0.85
N GLU A 136 9.08 -0.12 -1.52
CA GLU A 136 10.00 0.97 -1.27
C GLU A 136 9.22 2.28 -1.19
N ASP A 137 9.73 3.24 -0.41
CA ASP A 137 9.17 4.59 -0.37
C ASP A 137 9.32 5.23 -1.75
N ALA A 138 8.20 5.55 -2.39
CA ALA A 138 8.18 6.22 -3.68
C ALA A 138 7.77 7.70 -3.55
N PHE A 139 6.87 7.99 -2.62
CA PHE A 139 6.45 9.36 -2.33
C PHE A 139 6.08 9.54 -0.87
N GLU A 140 6.46 10.67 -0.28
CA GLU A 140 5.98 11.11 1.03
C GLU A 140 5.41 12.51 0.95
N ARG A 141 4.32 12.77 1.68
CA ARG A 141 3.75 14.10 1.85
C ARG A 141 3.61 14.40 3.32
N ASP A 142 4.15 15.53 3.74
CA ASP A 142 4.03 16.10 5.07
C ASP A 142 3.12 17.32 5.03
N ASN A 143 2.06 17.33 5.85
CA ASN A 143 1.13 18.44 5.93
C ASN A 143 1.24 19.15 7.28
N TYR A 144 1.47 20.46 7.21
CA TYR A 144 1.62 21.35 8.34
C TYR A 144 0.46 22.32 8.42
N GLU A 145 -0.40 22.19 9.43
CA GLU A 145 -1.47 23.13 9.71
C GLU A 145 -0.92 24.39 10.40
N LEU A 146 -1.32 25.55 9.88
CA LEU A 146 -0.90 26.86 10.36
C LEU A 146 -2.03 27.53 11.15
N LYS A 147 -1.70 28.56 11.94
CA LYS A 147 -2.71 29.35 12.63
C LYS A 147 -3.68 29.97 11.62
N PRO A 148 -5.00 29.81 11.80
CA PRO A 148 -5.98 30.41 10.91
C PRO A 148 -5.92 31.93 11.00
N ILE A 149 -6.09 32.60 9.86
CA ILE A 149 -6.18 34.06 9.79
C ILE A 149 -7.63 34.43 9.49
N ARG A 150 -8.28 35.17 10.40
CA ARG A 150 -9.69 35.56 10.26
C ARG A 150 -10.62 34.35 10.03
N GLY A 151 -10.34 33.23 10.70
CA GLY A 151 -11.10 31.99 10.57
C GLY A 151 -10.82 31.17 9.31
N ILE A 152 -9.92 31.61 8.43
CA ILE A 152 -9.56 30.89 7.21
C ILE A 152 -8.41 29.92 7.50
N SER A 153 -8.62 28.63 7.19
CA SER A 153 -7.63 27.58 7.33
C SER A 153 -6.43 27.80 6.43
N ARG A 154 -5.27 27.37 6.90
CA ARG A 154 -3.99 27.55 6.22
C ARG A 154 -3.12 26.33 6.45
N TRP A 155 -2.46 25.83 5.42
CA TRP A 155 -1.50 24.74 5.58
C TRP A 155 -0.36 24.83 4.58
N ILE A 156 0.73 24.13 4.90
CA ILE A 156 1.85 23.87 4.00
C ILE A 156 1.92 22.37 3.75
N SER A 157 1.93 21.98 2.49
CA SER A 157 2.21 20.61 2.06
C SER A 157 3.63 20.53 1.52
N ILE A 158 4.42 19.59 2.01
CA ILE A 158 5.76 19.29 1.52
C ILE A 158 5.71 17.87 0.95
N GLY A 159 5.81 17.75 -0.37
CA GLY A 159 5.88 16.47 -1.06
C GLY A 159 7.32 16.11 -1.40
N ARG A 160 7.70 14.86 -1.24
CA ARG A 160 8.99 14.31 -1.70
C ARG A 160 8.73 13.12 -2.58
N VAL A 161 9.24 13.17 -3.81
CA VAL A 161 9.34 12.00 -4.70
C VAL A 161 10.73 11.41 -4.52
N VAL A 162 10.80 10.15 -4.12
CA VAL A 162 12.05 9.42 -3.91
C VAL A 162 12.44 8.77 -5.24
N THR A 163 13.60 9.15 -5.79
CA THR A 163 14.02 8.63 -7.09
C THR A 163 14.82 7.34 -6.92
N LYS A 164 14.46 6.29 -7.67
CA LYS A 164 15.21 5.04 -7.65
C LYS A 164 16.51 5.14 -8.45
N GLY A 165 17.61 4.66 -7.88
CA GLY A 165 18.90 4.54 -8.57
C GLY A 165 19.75 5.82 -8.52
N LYS A 166 20.15 6.33 -9.69
CA LYS A 166 21.12 7.45 -9.81
C LYS A 166 20.48 8.85 -9.84
N GLY A 167 19.16 8.94 -9.75
CA GLY A 167 18.47 10.24 -9.72
C GLY A 167 18.45 10.85 -8.32
N ALA A 168 18.33 12.17 -8.25
CA ALA A 168 18.13 12.87 -6.98
C ALA A 168 16.66 12.86 -6.58
N ASP A 169 16.39 12.85 -5.27
CA ASP A 169 15.05 13.08 -4.74
C ASP A 169 14.58 14.49 -5.10
N THR A 170 13.27 14.66 -5.29
CA THR A 170 12.68 15.96 -5.61
C THR A 170 11.65 16.37 -4.58
N ASP A 171 11.76 17.61 -4.11
CA ASP A 171 10.83 18.19 -3.16
C ASP A 171 9.91 19.20 -3.86
N SER A 172 8.63 19.14 -3.54
CA SER A 172 7.61 20.14 -3.90
C SER A 172 7.04 20.76 -2.63
N TYR A 173 6.71 22.05 -2.72
CA TYR A 173 6.17 22.81 -1.59
C TYR A 173 4.94 23.58 -2.06
N ALA A 174 3.83 23.39 -1.37
CA ALA A 174 2.59 24.09 -1.63
C ALA A 174 2.10 24.80 -0.36
N PHE A 175 1.52 25.97 -0.53
CA PHE A 175 0.87 26.73 0.53
C PHE A 175 -0.59 26.94 0.16
N GLU A 176 -1.47 26.66 1.12
CA GLU A 176 -2.91 26.80 0.94
C GLU A 176 -3.48 27.79 1.94
N PHE A 177 -4.42 28.61 1.45
CA PHE A 177 -5.16 29.60 2.23
C PHE A 177 -6.64 29.52 1.82
N GLY A 178 -7.45 28.87 2.65
CA GLY A 178 -8.81 28.48 2.28
C GLY A 178 -8.81 27.56 1.07
N ALA A 179 -9.53 27.94 0.01
CA ALA A 179 -9.59 27.17 -1.25
C ALA A 179 -8.46 27.52 -2.25
N ASN A 180 -7.58 28.46 -1.91
CA ASN A 180 -6.51 28.90 -2.81
C ASN A 180 -5.23 28.14 -2.51
N SER A 181 -4.69 27.43 -3.51
CA SER A 181 -3.40 26.74 -3.42
C SER A 181 -2.38 27.40 -4.35
N ARG A 182 -1.13 27.49 -3.89
CA ARG A 182 0.00 27.95 -4.71
C ARG A 182 1.27 27.18 -4.38
N ASN A 183 2.11 26.97 -5.39
CA ASN A 183 3.46 26.48 -5.18
C ASN A 183 4.32 27.58 -4.57
N ILE A 184 5.16 27.19 -3.62
CA ILE A 184 6.13 28.06 -2.95
C ILE A 184 7.52 27.45 -3.03
N THR A 185 8.56 28.22 -2.74
CA THR A 185 9.92 27.69 -2.62
C THR A 185 10.15 27.07 -1.24
N ARG A 186 11.16 26.21 -1.12
CA ARG A 186 11.64 25.69 0.17
C ARG A 186 11.89 26.81 1.18
N GLN A 187 12.58 27.87 0.75
CA GLN A 187 12.91 29.01 1.62
C GLN A 187 11.65 29.73 2.13
N GLN A 188 10.62 29.86 1.29
CA GLN A 188 9.34 30.43 1.71
C GLN A 188 8.63 29.52 2.73
N ALA A 189 8.63 28.21 2.50
CA ALA A 189 8.04 27.25 3.44
C ALA A 189 8.75 27.30 4.81
N ASP A 190 10.09 27.27 4.80
CA ASP A 190 10.92 27.36 6.00
C ASP A 190 10.67 28.67 6.77
N SER A 191 10.57 29.79 6.05
CA SER A 191 10.28 31.12 6.64
C SER A 191 8.90 31.16 7.30
N ILE A 192 7.86 30.64 6.64
CA ILE A 192 6.50 30.62 7.20
C ILE A 192 6.47 29.74 8.46
N LEU A 193 7.02 28.52 8.40
CA LEU A 193 7.05 27.61 9.54
C LEU A 193 7.81 28.20 10.73
N ALA A 194 8.97 28.82 10.48
CA ALA A 194 9.75 29.50 11.51
C ALA A 194 8.96 30.67 12.15
N SER A 195 8.26 31.47 11.33
CA SER A 195 7.44 32.59 11.82
C SER A 195 6.31 32.15 12.76
N GLU A 196 5.79 30.93 12.57
CA GLU A 196 4.73 30.34 13.39
C GLU A 196 5.26 29.48 14.53
N LYS A 197 6.59 29.40 14.69
CA LYS A 197 7.29 28.55 15.68
C LYS A 197 6.98 27.06 15.52
N ILE A 198 6.74 26.63 14.28
CA ILE A 198 6.53 25.23 13.93
C ILE A 198 7.88 24.62 13.59
N THR A 199 8.29 23.63 14.37
CA THR A 199 9.52 22.85 14.09
C THR A 199 9.18 21.70 13.17
N LYS A 200 10.05 21.44 12.20
CA LYS A 200 9.96 20.24 11.36
C LYS A 200 10.51 19.06 12.15
N ASP A 201 9.74 17.99 12.26
CA ASP A 201 10.10 16.81 13.05
C ASP A 201 11.15 15.96 12.31
N TYR A 202 12.37 16.45 12.15
CA TYR A 202 13.44 15.69 11.49
C TYR A 202 13.95 14.52 12.33
#